data_AF-A0A955GZL2-F1
#
_entry.id   AF-A0A955GZL2-F1
#
_cell.length_a   1.000
_cell.length_b   1.000
_cell.length_c   1.000
_cell.angle_alpha   90.00
_cell.angle_beta   90.00
_cell.angle_gamma   90.00
#
_symmetry.space_group_name_H-M   'P 1'
#
loop_
_entity.id
_entity.type
_entity.pdbx_description
1 polymer ?
#
loop_
_entity_poly.entity_id
_entity_poly.type
_entity_poly.pdbx_seq_one_letter_code
_entity_poly.pdbx_strand_id
1 'polypeptide(L)'
;MSITNQQRNAAYEVASETNKFLYASPESGEALWKIAEKYNLTDDTNYNKFILVVGDMILDLSKPVELPSILSQNLGLSTEISTVVSTEINNALEILTTQAEIYNSSEDAAMALDIAEAEASLSNLPNIPHVRTMANDVELQQAQSHIPTYTSTQSAILNEGRTKPEASAPSWGQ
;
A
#
# COMPACT_ATOMS: atom_id res chain seq x y z
N MET A 1 21.16 -13.40 -27.60
CA MET A 1 21.18 -14.38 -26.48
C MET A 1 19.76 -14.85 -26.29
N SER A 2 19.52 -16.14 -26.10
CA SER A 2 18.18 -16.64 -25.80
C SER A 2 17.84 -16.31 -24.34
N ILE A 3 16.70 -15.65 -24.11
CA ILE A 3 16.19 -15.37 -22.78
C ILE A 3 15.75 -16.69 -22.13
N THR A 4 16.21 -16.93 -20.90
CA THR A 4 15.93 -18.14 -20.14
C THR A 4 14.66 -18.00 -19.29
N ASN A 5 14.03 -19.12 -18.92
CA ASN A 5 12.89 -19.10 -18.00
C ASN A 5 13.26 -18.52 -16.63
N GLN A 6 14.49 -18.70 -16.17
CA GLN A 6 14.96 -18.09 -14.92
C GLN A 6 14.98 -16.56 -15.01
N GLN A 7 15.38 -16.00 -16.15
CA GLN A 7 15.34 -14.55 -16.38
C GLN A 7 13.91 -14.02 -16.45
N ARG A 8 12.99 -14.75 -17.12
CA ARG A 8 11.56 -14.40 -17.14
C ARG A 8 10.96 -14.37 -15.74
N ASN A 9 11.19 -15.42 -14.95
CA ASN A 9 10.68 -15.48 -13.59
C ASN A 9 11.25 -14.34 -12.74
N ALA A 10 12.57 -14.09 -12.82
CA ALA A 10 13.17 -12.99 -12.08
C ALA A 10 12.63 -11.61 -12.51
N ALA A 11 12.36 -11.40 -13.79
CA ALA A 11 11.75 -10.17 -14.29
C ALA A 11 10.29 -10.03 -13.85
N TYR A 12 9.52 -11.13 -13.86
CA TYR A 12 8.13 -11.15 -13.39
C TYR A 12 7.99 -10.75 -11.91
N GLU A 13 8.87 -11.26 -11.04
CA GLU A 13 8.85 -10.92 -9.61
C GLU A 13 9.02 -9.42 -9.33
N VAL A 14 9.80 -8.72 -10.16
CA VAL A 14 10.08 -7.28 -10.01
C VAL A 14 9.30 -6.40 -10.97
N ALA A 15 8.44 -6.98 -11.81
CA ALA A 15 7.64 -6.25 -12.77
C ALA A 15 6.58 -5.38 -12.07
N SER A 16 6.13 -4.32 -12.74
CA SER A 16 4.99 -3.53 -12.27
C SER A 16 3.72 -4.38 -12.23
N GLU A 17 2.74 -3.99 -11.40
CA GLU A 17 1.45 -4.69 -11.34
C GLU A 17 0.74 -4.68 -12.70
N THR A 18 0.87 -3.59 -13.48
CA THR A 18 0.41 -3.54 -14.86
C THR A 18 1.07 -4.61 -15.72
N ASN A 19 2.40 -4.75 -15.68
CA ASN A 19 3.10 -5.76 -16.48
C ASN A 19 2.76 -7.19 -16.02
N LYS A 20 2.61 -7.43 -14.72
CA LYS A 20 2.16 -8.72 -14.19
C LYS A 20 0.74 -9.05 -14.65
N PHE A 21 -0.16 -8.08 -14.60
CA PHE A 21 -1.51 -8.20 -15.14
C PHE A 21 -1.46 -8.56 -16.62
N LEU A 22 -0.74 -7.79 -17.44
CA LEU A 22 -0.62 -8.06 -18.87
C LEU A 22 -0.03 -9.44 -19.16
N TYR A 23 0.91 -9.91 -18.35
CA TYR A 23 1.57 -11.20 -18.53
C TYR A 23 0.68 -12.39 -18.15
N ALA A 24 -0.15 -12.25 -17.11
CA ALA A 24 -0.90 -13.34 -16.51
C ALA A 24 -2.41 -13.33 -16.81
N SER A 25 -2.95 -12.23 -17.35
CA SER A 25 -4.40 -12.08 -17.52
C SER A 25 -4.96 -12.93 -18.67
N PRO A 26 -6.14 -13.55 -18.47
CA PRO A 26 -6.87 -14.22 -19.55
C PRO A 26 -7.15 -13.29 -20.74
N GLU A 27 -7.41 -12.01 -20.49
CA GLU A 27 -7.73 -11.00 -21.48
C GLU A 27 -6.55 -10.74 -22.42
N SER A 28 -5.33 -10.63 -21.87
CA SER A 28 -4.12 -10.57 -22.68
C SER A 28 -3.94 -11.85 -23.48
N GLY A 29 -4.12 -13.01 -22.85
CA GLY A 29 -4.04 -14.31 -23.53
C GLY A 29 -4.99 -14.42 -24.72
N GLU A 30 -6.25 -14.00 -24.55
CA GLU A 30 -7.27 -14.01 -25.61
C GLU A 30 -6.93 -13.03 -26.74
N ALA A 31 -6.48 -11.81 -26.42
CA ALA A 31 -6.08 -10.82 -27.41
C ALA A 31 -4.90 -11.33 -28.25
N LEU A 32 -3.88 -11.89 -27.61
CA LEU A 32 -2.72 -12.47 -28.28
C LEU A 32 -3.08 -13.71 -29.10
N TRP A 33 -4.00 -14.55 -28.62
CA TRP A 33 -4.52 -15.69 -29.37
C TRP A 33 -5.20 -15.25 -30.67
N LYS A 34 -6.07 -14.21 -30.62
CA LYS A 34 -6.74 -13.68 -31.82
C LYS A 34 -5.75 -13.15 -32.86
N ILE A 35 -4.66 -12.51 -32.42
CA ILE A 35 -3.58 -12.09 -33.31
C ILE A 35 -2.91 -13.34 -33.92
N ALA A 36 -2.54 -14.32 -33.11
CA ALA A 36 -1.92 -15.55 -33.60
C ALA A 36 -2.80 -16.27 -34.64
N GLU A 37 -4.11 -16.40 -34.38
CA GLU A 37 -5.08 -16.99 -35.30
C GLU A 37 -5.13 -16.27 -36.64
N LYS A 38 -5.23 -14.94 -36.62
CA LYS A 38 -5.27 -14.11 -37.83
C LYS A 38 -4.07 -14.30 -38.74
N TYR A 39 -2.90 -14.60 -38.19
CA TYR A 39 -1.65 -14.78 -38.94
C TYR A 39 -1.21 -16.25 -39.08
N ASN A 40 -2.09 -17.21 -38.75
CA ASN A 40 -1.81 -18.66 -38.81
C ASN A 40 -0.59 -19.08 -37.96
N LEU A 41 -0.44 -18.50 -36.77
CA LEU A 41 0.59 -18.81 -35.77
C LEU A 41 0.06 -19.72 -34.66
N THR A 42 -1.01 -20.49 -34.91
CA THR A 42 -1.73 -21.28 -33.89
C THR A 42 -1.21 -22.69 -33.68
N ASP A 43 -0.27 -23.16 -34.51
CA ASP A 43 0.39 -24.43 -34.21
C ASP A 43 1.24 -24.31 -32.94
N ASP A 44 1.34 -25.39 -32.18
CA ASP A 44 2.02 -25.39 -30.88
C ASP A 44 3.44 -24.81 -30.94
N THR A 45 4.16 -24.99 -32.04
CA THR A 45 5.54 -24.51 -32.14
C THR A 45 5.60 -23.01 -32.35
N ASN A 46 4.84 -22.49 -33.32
CA ASN A 46 4.84 -21.06 -33.62
C ASN A 46 4.11 -20.27 -32.53
N TYR A 47 3.02 -20.80 -31.97
CA TYR A 47 2.30 -20.15 -30.89
C TYR A 47 3.19 -20.00 -29.66
N ASN A 48 3.88 -21.08 -29.25
CA ASN A 48 4.81 -21.01 -28.12
C ASN A 48 5.94 -19.99 -28.34
N LYS A 49 6.52 -19.94 -29.54
CA LYS A 49 7.54 -18.91 -29.84
C LYS A 49 6.97 -17.51 -29.82
N PHE A 50 5.77 -17.32 -30.36
CA PHE A 50 5.07 -16.04 -30.39
C PHE A 50 4.81 -15.51 -28.99
N ILE A 51 4.19 -16.31 -28.12
CA ILE A 51 3.89 -15.88 -26.73
C ILE A 51 5.17 -15.65 -25.92
N LEU A 52 6.24 -16.40 -26.17
CA LEU A 52 7.52 -16.17 -25.47
C LEU A 52 8.12 -14.83 -25.89
N VAL A 53 8.10 -14.48 -27.18
CA VAL A 53 8.59 -13.20 -27.68
C VAL A 53 7.77 -12.04 -27.12
N VAL A 54 6.44 -12.16 -27.12
CA VAL A 54 5.56 -11.11 -26.57
C VAL A 54 5.70 -11.01 -25.05
N GLY A 55 5.80 -12.13 -24.35
CA GLY A 55 6.03 -12.17 -22.91
C GLY A 55 7.38 -11.54 -22.52
N ASP A 56 8.44 -11.79 -23.31
CA ASP A 56 9.74 -11.16 -23.13
C ASP A 56 9.66 -9.63 -23.30
N MET A 57 8.78 -9.14 -24.18
CA MET A 57 8.53 -7.70 -24.32
C MET A 57 7.72 -7.13 -23.15
N ILE A 58 6.65 -7.80 -22.70
CA ILE A 58 5.83 -7.35 -21.56
C ILE A 58 6.66 -7.25 -20.27
N LEU A 59 7.63 -8.16 -20.11
CA LEU A 59 8.54 -8.16 -18.96
C LEU A 59 9.76 -7.24 -19.12
N ASP A 60 9.77 -6.36 -20.12
CA ASP A 60 10.87 -5.43 -20.43
C ASP A 60 12.23 -6.12 -20.68
N LEU A 61 12.23 -7.41 -21.04
CA LEU A 61 13.43 -8.17 -21.40
C LEU A 61 13.83 -7.96 -22.86
N SER A 62 12.91 -7.47 -23.69
CA SER A 62 13.11 -7.11 -25.09
C SER A 62 12.45 -5.77 -25.40
N LYS A 63 13.10 -4.95 -26.23
CA LYS A 63 12.57 -3.63 -26.57
C LYS A 63 11.46 -3.75 -27.62
N PRO A 64 10.36 -2.98 -27.51
CA PRO A 64 9.28 -3.00 -28.51
C PRO A 64 9.74 -2.70 -29.95
N VAL A 65 10.76 -1.85 -30.11
CA VAL A 65 11.34 -1.51 -31.42
C VAL A 65 12.02 -2.70 -32.12
N GLU A 66 12.45 -3.71 -31.35
CA GLU A 66 13.11 -4.92 -31.87
C GLU A 66 12.10 -6.02 -32.24
N LEU A 67 10.84 -5.87 -31.83
CA LEU A 67 9.79 -6.88 -32.00
C LEU A 67 9.62 -7.35 -33.47
N PRO A 68 9.58 -6.48 -34.50
CA PRO A 68 9.47 -6.95 -35.88
C PRO A 68 10.64 -7.86 -36.30
N SER A 69 11.85 -7.52 -35.88
CA SER A 69 13.05 -8.32 -36.18
C SER A 69 13.01 -9.66 -35.46
N ILE A 70 12.62 -9.67 -34.19
CA ILE A 70 12.53 -10.87 -33.36
C ILE A 70 11.44 -11.82 -33.89
N LEU A 71 10.27 -11.29 -34.27
CA LEU A 71 9.19 -12.06 -34.88
C LEU A 71 9.63 -12.68 -36.21
N SER A 72 10.26 -11.90 -37.10
CA SER A 72 10.77 -12.41 -38.37
C SER A 72 11.81 -13.53 -38.15
N GLN A 73 12.74 -13.35 -37.22
CA GLN A 73 13.80 -14.32 -36.94
C GLN A 73 13.27 -15.61 -36.30
N ASN A 74 12.35 -15.52 -35.34
CA ASN A 74 11.90 -16.69 -34.57
C ASN A 74 10.78 -17.47 -35.26
N LEU A 75 9.88 -16.76 -35.96
CA LEU A 75 8.67 -17.32 -36.57
C LEU A 75 8.81 -17.46 -38.10
N GLY A 76 9.88 -16.96 -38.71
CA GLY A 76 10.06 -17.01 -40.17
C GLY A 76 9.07 -16.12 -40.93
N LEU A 77 8.48 -15.13 -40.26
CA LEU A 77 7.56 -14.17 -40.86
C LEU A 77 8.32 -13.24 -41.81
N SER A 78 7.65 -12.81 -42.89
CA SER A 78 8.18 -11.74 -43.75
C SER A 78 8.31 -10.45 -42.95
N THR A 79 9.21 -9.55 -43.37
CA THR A 79 9.40 -8.25 -42.72
C THR A 79 8.11 -7.43 -42.67
N GLU A 80 7.32 -7.48 -43.74
CA GLU A 80 6.03 -6.81 -43.84
C GLU A 80 5.04 -7.37 -42.80
N ILE A 81 4.84 -8.69 -42.77
CA ILE A 81 3.92 -9.33 -41.82
C ILE A 81 4.38 -9.08 -40.38
N SER A 82 5.69 -9.17 -40.11
CA SER A 82 6.24 -8.93 -38.76
C SER A 82 5.98 -7.52 -38.27
N THR A 83 6.05 -6.52 -39.16
CA THR A 83 5.74 -5.13 -38.84
C THR A 83 4.26 -4.95 -38.51
N VAL A 84 3.37 -5.54 -39.31
CA VAL A 84 1.93 -5.48 -39.05
C VAL A 84 1.58 -6.17 -37.74
N VAL A 85 2.07 -7.39 -37.52
CA VAL A 85 1.87 -8.16 -36.27
C VAL A 85 2.37 -7.37 -35.06
N SER A 86 3.56 -6.76 -35.15
CA SER A 86 4.09 -5.94 -34.05
C SER A 86 3.21 -4.74 -33.72
N THR A 87 2.61 -4.12 -34.75
CA THR A 87 1.68 -3.00 -34.56
C THR A 87 0.40 -3.46 -33.86
N GLU A 88 -0.14 -4.61 -34.26
CA GLU A 88 -1.35 -5.17 -33.63
C GLU A 88 -1.11 -5.60 -32.19
N ILE A 89 0.06 -6.19 -31.88
CA ILE A 89 0.45 -6.49 -30.50
C ILE A 89 0.51 -5.22 -29.66
N ASN A 90 1.20 -4.18 -30.14
CA ASN A 90 1.34 -2.93 -29.40
C ASN A 90 -0.03 -2.27 -29.15
N ASN A 91 -0.89 -2.22 -30.16
CA ASN A 91 -2.24 -1.66 -30.02
C ASN A 91 -3.07 -2.46 -29.01
N ALA A 92 -3.00 -3.80 -29.04
CA ALA A 92 -3.72 -4.65 -28.09
C ALA A 92 -3.23 -4.43 -26.65
N LEU A 93 -1.91 -4.36 -26.46
CA LEU A 93 -1.33 -4.12 -25.13
C LEU A 93 -1.61 -2.71 -24.62
N GLU A 94 -1.65 -1.69 -25.47
CA GLU A 94 -2.02 -0.32 -25.08
C GLU A 94 -3.46 -0.25 -24.53
N ILE A 95 -4.39 -0.91 -25.23
CA ILE A 95 -5.79 -1.01 -24.79
C ILE A 95 -5.90 -1.74 -23.44
N LEU A 96 -5.16 -2.84 -23.26
CA LEU A 96 -5.17 -3.63 -22.03
C LEU A 96 -4.46 -2.90 -20.88
N THR A 97 -3.41 -2.13 -21.16
CA THR A 97 -2.73 -1.27 -20.19
C THR A 97 -3.69 -0.25 -19.62
N THR A 98 -4.45 0.41 -20.49
CA THR A 98 -5.47 1.38 -20.09
C THR A 98 -6.53 0.73 -19.18
N GLN A 99 -6.94 -0.51 -19.47
CA GLN A 99 -7.88 -1.24 -18.62
C GLN A 99 -7.26 -1.58 -17.26
N ALA A 100 -6.03 -2.07 -17.23
CA ALA A 100 -5.33 -2.40 -15.98
C ALA A 100 -5.20 -1.17 -15.06
N GLU A 101 -4.90 0.00 -15.62
CA GLU A 101 -4.81 1.25 -14.86
C GLU A 101 -6.17 1.68 -14.29
N ILE A 102 -7.25 1.50 -15.05
CA ILE A 102 -8.61 1.76 -14.57
C ILE A 102 -8.95 0.83 -13.40
N TYR A 103 -8.65 -0.47 -13.52
CA TYR A 103 -8.91 -1.43 -12.44
C TYR A 103 -8.15 -1.07 -11.17
N ASN A 104 -6.84 -0.83 -11.28
CA ASN A 104 -5.99 -0.47 -10.14
C ASN A 104 -6.45 0.84 -9.47
N SER A 105 -6.85 1.84 -10.26
CA SER A 105 -7.39 3.10 -9.69
C SER A 105 -8.76 2.94 -9.02
N SER A 106 -9.58 1.99 -9.49
CA SER A 106 -10.91 1.74 -8.92
C SER A 106 -10.86 1.00 -7.59
N GLU A 107 -9.88 0.10 -7.41
CA GLU A 107 -9.68 -0.66 -6.18
C GLU A 107 -9.13 0.26 -5.07
N ASP A 108 -8.18 1.14 -5.42
CA ASP A 108 -7.69 2.19 -4.52
C ASP A 108 -8.81 3.18 -4.14
N ALA A 109 -9.67 3.55 -5.09
CA ALA A 109 -10.78 4.47 -4.82
C ALA A 109 -11.88 3.85 -3.95
N ALA A 110 -12.20 2.56 -4.14
CA ALA A 110 -13.15 1.84 -3.30
C ALA A 110 -12.60 1.68 -1.87
N MET A 111 -11.32 1.33 -1.73
CA MET A 111 -10.68 1.22 -0.42
C MET A 111 -10.56 2.58 0.28
N ALA A 112 -10.26 3.65 -0.46
CA ALA A 112 -10.23 5.01 0.09
C ALA A 112 -11.62 5.49 0.55
N LEU A 113 -12.70 5.10 -0.15
CA LEU A 113 -14.07 5.42 0.25
C LEU A 113 -14.46 4.68 1.54
N ASP A 114 -14.14 3.38 1.65
CA ASP A 114 -14.37 2.60 2.87
C ASP A 114 -13.58 3.16 4.07
N ILE A 115 -12.33 3.59 3.86
CA ILE A 115 -11.53 4.28 4.89
C ILE A 115 -12.18 5.62 5.27
N ALA A 116 -12.59 6.43 4.29
CA ALA A 116 -13.24 7.71 4.55
C ALA A 116 -14.59 7.57 5.28
N GLU A 117 -15.37 6.53 4.96
CA GLU A 117 -16.63 6.22 5.64
C GLU A 117 -16.39 5.72 7.08
N ALA A 118 -15.35 4.90 7.28
CA ALA A 118 -14.92 4.47 8.62
C ALA A 118 -14.42 5.66 9.47
N GLU A 119 -13.64 6.58 8.90
CA GLU A 119 -13.16 7.78 9.58
C GLU A 119 -14.28 8.78 9.89
N ALA A 120 -15.24 8.95 8.98
CA ALA A 120 -16.43 9.76 9.21
C ALA A 120 -17.32 9.15 10.31
N SER A 121 -17.42 7.82 10.37
CA SER A 121 -18.15 7.10 11.42
C SER A 121 -17.46 7.22 12.79
N LEU A 122 -16.12 7.24 12.84
CA LEU A 122 -15.37 7.54 14.06
C LEU A 122 -15.57 8.98 14.53
N SER A 123 -15.68 9.93 13.60
CA SER A 123 -15.85 11.36 13.90
C SER A 123 -17.23 11.71 14.45
N ASN A 124 -18.23 10.87 14.18
CA ASN A 124 -19.61 11.00 14.69
C ASN A 124 -19.87 10.20 15.98
N LEU A 125 -18.86 9.57 16.57
CA LEU A 125 -19.03 8.96 17.89
C LEU A 125 -19.32 10.06 18.92
N PRO A 126 -20.42 9.96 19.70
CA PRO A 126 -20.70 10.91 20.77
C PRO A 126 -19.53 10.85 21.75
N ASN A 127 -18.88 12.00 21.98
CA ASN A 127 -17.74 12.24 22.88
C ASN A 127 -17.63 11.15 23.97
N ILE A 128 -16.96 10.04 23.63
CA ILE A 128 -16.81 8.93 24.55
C ILE A 128 -15.83 9.47 25.59
N PRO A 129 -16.22 9.57 26.87
CA PRO A 129 -15.32 10.06 27.89
C PRO A 129 -14.04 9.23 27.80
N HIS A 130 -12.91 9.91 27.59
CA HIS A 130 -11.61 9.28 27.42
C HIS A 130 -11.47 8.17 28.46
N VAL A 131 -11.31 6.93 28.00
CA VAL A 131 -11.04 5.82 28.89
C VAL A 131 -9.78 6.21 29.67
N ARG A 132 -9.92 6.40 30.99
CA ARG A 132 -8.78 6.66 31.88
C ARG A 132 -7.78 5.54 31.65
N THR A 133 -6.69 5.85 30.96
CA THR A 133 -5.58 4.92 30.80
C THR A 133 -4.71 4.98 32.04
N MET A 134 -3.99 3.90 32.35
CA MET A 134 -2.99 3.93 33.42
C MET A 134 -1.94 5.05 33.21
N ALA A 135 -1.69 5.47 31.97
CA ALA A 135 -0.81 6.60 31.67
C ALA A 135 -1.38 7.93 32.20
N ASN A 136 -2.68 8.19 32.01
CA ASN A 136 -3.34 9.37 32.59
C ASN A 136 -3.34 9.36 34.12
N ASP A 137 -3.48 8.18 34.74
CA ASP A 137 -3.44 8.06 36.21
C ASP A 137 -2.01 8.28 36.77
N VAL A 138 -0.97 7.86 36.05
CA VAL A 138 0.44 8.14 36.40
C VAL A 138 0.75 9.63 36.28
N GLU A 139 0.27 10.30 35.23
CA GLU A 139 0.47 11.73 35.02
C GLU A 139 -0.25 12.58 36.08
N LEU A 140 -1.47 12.18 36.47
CA LEU A 140 -2.21 12.78 37.59
C LEU A 140 -1.50 12.60 38.94
N GLN A 141 -0.86 11.45 39.18
CA GLN A 141 -0.06 11.24 40.39
C GLN A 141 1.22 12.09 40.41
N GLN A 142 1.87 12.28 39.25
CA GLN A 142 3.05 13.15 39.14
C GLN A 142 2.70 14.64 39.30
N ALA A 143 1.51 15.06 38.84
CA ALA A 143 1.02 16.42 39.05
C ALA A 143 0.69 16.72 40.53
N GLN A 144 0.32 15.71 41.32
CA GLN A 144 0.06 15.85 42.76
C GLN A 144 1.32 15.80 43.64
N SER A 145 2.47 15.39 43.12
CA SER A 145 3.73 15.33 43.89
C SER A 145 4.50 16.65 43.94
N HIS A 146 4.04 17.70 43.25
CA HIS A 146 4.57 19.06 43.38
C HIS A 146 3.73 19.86 44.39
N ILE A 147 3.94 19.58 45.67
CA ILE A 147 3.59 20.54 46.72
C ILE A 147 4.72 21.60 46.72
N PRO A 148 4.49 22.85 46.31
CA PRO A 148 5.45 23.91 46.58
C PRO A 148 5.58 24.06 48.09
N THR A 149 6.74 23.74 48.64
CA THR A 149 7.13 24.11 50.00
C THR A 149 7.18 25.63 50.08
N TYR A 150 6.11 26.24 50.60
CA TYR A 150 6.14 27.61 51.07
C TYR A 150 6.89 27.65 52.41
N THR A 151 8.14 28.11 52.39
CA THR A 151 8.82 28.61 53.59
C THR A 151 8.18 29.93 53.99
N SER A 152 7.18 29.90 54.87
CA SER A 152 6.59 31.11 55.46
C SER A 152 7.25 31.41 56.80
N THR A 153 8.09 32.44 56.83
CA THR A 153 8.49 33.12 58.07
C THR A 153 7.31 33.93 58.60
N GLN A 154 6.55 33.39 59.55
CA GLN A 154 5.57 34.14 60.34
C GLN A 154 6.17 34.51 61.70
N SER A 155 6.94 35.59 61.71
CA SER A 155 7.30 36.34 62.91
C SER A 155 6.71 37.74 62.82
N ALA A 156 5.39 37.86 62.74
CA ALA A 156 4.65 39.09 63.00
C ALA A 156 3.16 38.73 63.09
N ILE A 157 2.44 39.39 64.00
CA ILE A 157 0.99 39.27 64.20
C ILE A 157 0.56 38.05 65.03
N LEU A 158 0.90 38.04 66.32
CA LEU A 158 0.04 37.51 67.40
C LEU A 158 0.68 37.84 68.76
N ASN A 159 0.97 39.13 68.96
CA ASN A 159 1.23 39.70 70.26
C ASN A 159 0.14 40.73 70.52
N GLU A 160 -1.07 40.28 70.86
CA GLU A 160 -2.08 41.09 71.52
C GLU A 160 -3.19 40.17 72.09
N GLY A 161 -3.34 40.21 73.43
CA GLY A 161 -4.54 39.73 74.14
C GLY A 161 -4.50 38.28 74.64
N ARG A 162 -3.95 37.99 75.83
CA ARG A 162 -4.72 37.86 77.09
C ARG A 162 -6.01 37.02 76.91
N THR A 163 -6.16 35.83 77.48
CA THR A 163 -6.13 35.52 78.92
C THR A 163 -6.22 34.00 79.15
N LYS A 164 -5.45 33.51 80.14
CA LYS A 164 -5.66 32.27 80.94
C LYS A 164 -7.04 32.31 81.65
N PRO A 165 -7.62 31.22 82.22
CA PRO A 165 -6.88 30.14 82.91
C PRO A 165 -7.45 28.70 82.78
N GLU A 166 -6.65 27.76 83.31
CA GLU A 166 -7.01 26.53 84.07
C GLU A 166 -8.02 25.51 83.49
N ALA A 167 -7.96 24.22 83.75
CA ALA A 167 -7.00 23.26 84.29
C ALA A 167 -7.72 21.91 84.22
N SER A 168 -7.03 20.83 83.83
CA SER A 168 -7.05 19.52 84.52
C SER A 168 -6.71 18.36 83.58
N ALA A 169 -6.00 17.41 84.19
CA ALA A 169 -5.13 16.35 83.68
C ALA A 169 -5.76 15.26 82.77
N PRO A 170 -4.90 14.46 82.10
CA PRO A 170 -5.28 13.32 81.27
C PRO A 170 -5.37 12.01 82.08
N SER A 171 -6.08 11.00 81.55
CA SER A 171 -5.97 9.62 82.00
C SER A 171 -6.06 8.66 80.82
N TRP A 172 -4.99 7.87 80.64
CA TRP A 172 -4.90 6.74 79.73
C TRP A 172 -5.09 5.44 80.52
N GLY A 173 -5.91 4.52 80.00
CA GLY A 173 -5.63 3.08 80.03
C GLY A 173 -6.43 2.17 80.97
N GLN A 174 -6.83 1.04 80.37
CA GLN A 174 -7.14 -0.31 80.88
C GLN A 174 -8.46 -0.56 81.63
#